data_AF-A0A0F9I5S8-F1
#
_entry.id   AF-A0A0F9I5S8-F1
#
_cell.length_a   1.000
_cell.length_b   1.000
_cell.length_c   1.000
_cell.angle_alpha   90.00
_cell.angle_beta   90.00
_cell.angle_gamma   90.00
#
_symmetry.space_group_name_H-M   'P 1'
#
loop_
_entity.id
_entity.type
_entity.pdbx_description
1 polymer ?
#
loop_
_entity_poly.entity_id
_entity_poly.type
_entity_poly.pdbx_seq_one_letter_code
_entity_poly.pdbx_strand_id
1 'polypeptide(L)'
;SYVVEYTINVTDTWEYKTIIIPLDYSGGTWDYTNSTGLNISWALVAGSTFQTTAGAWQTGLFLATSNQVNATDNKANNFRLAKVKFELGQVATPFVAVDYEQELARCQRYYEKSYDPIVNPGTNTAVGLVSLSVSGIANAVHIVKIPVLFKINKRVAPTVLAYSEAGTSDRVDMTGGEKNASYNNAGVGGVEIEGTDDAATTIQTAFHFTAISEL
;
A
#
# COMPACT_ATOMS: atom_id res chain seq x y z
N SER A 1 -8.18 -21.63 -13.88
CA SER A 1 -9.34 -21.33 -13.03
C SER A 1 -9.66 -22.51 -12.14
N TYR A 2 -9.93 -22.28 -10.85
CA TYR A 2 -10.47 -23.28 -9.94
C TYR A 2 -11.85 -22.80 -9.51
N VAL A 3 -12.89 -23.54 -9.85
CA VAL A 3 -14.27 -23.17 -9.50
C VAL A 3 -14.71 -23.97 -8.30
N VAL A 4 -15.38 -23.30 -7.36
CA VAL A 4 -15.95 -23.92 -6.17
C VAL A 4 -17.26 -23.22 -5.86
N GLU A 5 -18.24 -24.00 -5.45
CA GLU A 5 -19.58 -23.53 -5.13
C GLU A 5 -19.71 -23.24 -3.64
N TYR A 6 -20.56 -22.28 -3.30
CA TYR A 6 -21.09 -22.13 -1.96
C TYR A 6 -22.60 -22.10 -2.03
N THR A 7 -23.25 -22.76 -1.08
CA THR A 7 -24.70 -22.75 -0.95
C THR A 7 -25.12 -21.65 0.00
N ILE A 8 -26.13 -20.86 -0.37
CA ILE A 8 -26.86 -20.00 0.57
C ILE A 8 -27.92 -20.90 1.21
N ASN A 9 -27.81 -21.15 2.52
CA ASN A 9 -28.72 -22.06 3.22
C ASN A 9 -30.00 -21.34 3.66
N VAL A 10 -29.90 -20.06 4.02
CA VAL A 10 -31.00 -19.24 4.52
C VAL A 10 -30.95 -17.87 3.85
N THR A 11 -32.03 -17.51 3.17
CA THR A 11 -32.17 -16.19 2.54
C THR A 11 -32.09 -15.07 3.56
N ASP A 12 -31.53 -13.93 3.16
CA ASP A 12 -31.46 -12.69 3.96
C ASP A 12 -30.80 -12.84 5.34
N THR A 13 -29.95 -13.85 5.53
CA THR A 13 -29.21 -14.09 6.77
C THR A 13 -27.71 -14.08 6.52
N TRP A 14 -26.95 -13.47 7.44
CA TRP A 14 -25.49 -13.55 7.39
C TRP A 14 -25.03 -14.97 7.70
N GLU A 15 -24.38 -15.61 6.73
CA GLU A 15 -23.80 -16.93 6.89
C GLU A 15 -22.27 -16.86 6.84
N TYR A 16 -21.61 -17.52 7.77
CA TYR A 16 -20.17 -17.72 7.70
C TYR A 16 -19.86 -18.91 6.78
N LYS A 17 -18.97 -18.70 5.81
CA LYS A 17 -18.55 -19.72 4.83
C LYS A 17 -17.04 -19.86 4.86
N THR A 18 -16.57 -21.09 4.79
CA THR A 18 -15.15 -21.44 4.66
C THR A 18 -14.99 -22.36 3.47
N ILE A 19 -14.06 -22.03 2.60
CA ILE A 19 -13.73 -22.85 1.43
C ILE A 19 -12.22 -23.04 1.43
N ILE A 20 -11.78 -24.30 1.33
CA ILE A 20 -10.38 -24.65 1.16
C ILE A 20 -10.12 -24.75 -0.34
N ILE A 21 -9.16 -23.97 -0.83
CA ILE A 21 -8.75 -23.97 -2.24
C ILE A 21 -7.34 -24.53 -2.30
N PRO A 22 -7.11 -25.71 -2.91
CA PRO A 22 -5.77 -26.20 -3.22
C PRO A 22 -5.07 -25.24 -4.19
N LEU A 23 -3.88 -24.75 -3.84
CA LEU A 23 -3.04 -23.92 -4.72
C LEU A 23 -1.91 -24.75 -5.37
N ASP A 24 -2.25 -25.94 -5.86
CA ASP A 24 -1.34 -26.95 -6.40
C ASP A 24 -1.39 -27.04 -7.94
N TYR A 25 -1.87 -25.98 -8.60
CA TYR A 25 -1.96 -25.96 -10.05
C TYR A 25 -0.60 -26.14 -10.72
N SER A 26 -0.45 -27.21 -11.50
CA SER A 26 0.77 -27.54 -12.24
C SER A 26 0.71 -27.23 -13.74
N GLY A 27 -0.42 -26.72 -14.24
CA GLY A 27 -0.64 -26.44 -15.66
C GLY A 27 -0.16 -25.05 -16.11
N GLY A 28 0.61 -24.33 -15.30
CA GLY A 28 1.12 -23.00 -15.59
C GLY A 28 1.98 -22.42 -14.47
N THR A 29 2.48 -21.21 -14.67
CA THR A 29 3.31 -20.47 -13.70
C THR A 29 2.50 -19.35 -13.08
N TRP A 30 2.56 -19.23 -11.76
CA TRP A 30 2.00 -18.10 -11.02
C TRP A 30 2.94 -16.89 -11.14
N ASP A 31 2.39 -15.70 -11.32
CA ASP A 31 3.17 -14.46 -11.23
C ASP A 31 3.39 -14.13 -9.74
N TYR A 32 4.66 -14.11 -9.33
CA TYR A 32 5.09 -13.76 -7.97
C TYR A 32 5.80 -12.40 -7.92
N THR A 33 5.77 -11.65 -9.01
CA THR A 33 6.43 -10.35 -9.15
C THR A 33 5.39 -9.24 -9.06
N ASN A 34 5.23 -8.46 -10.12
CA ASN A 34 4.56 -7.17 -10.17
C ASN A 34 3.29 -7.19 -11.04
N SER A 35 2.87 -8.36 -11.51
CA SER A 35 1.56 -8.51 -12.17
C SER A 35 0.60 -9.37 -11.34
N THR A 36 -0.61 -9.57 -11.84
CA THR A 36 -1.64 -10.33 -11.14
C THR A 36 -1.27 -11.82 -11.04
N GLY A 37 -0.80 -12.23 -9.86
CA GLY A 37 -0.59 -13.65 -9.54
C GLY A 37 -1.89 -14.43 -9.35
N LEU A 38 -2.87 -13.86 -8.65
CA LEU A 38 -4.15 -14.52 -8.33
C LEU A 38 -5.31 -13.53 -8.42
N ASN A 39 -6.43 -13.97 -9.00
CA ASN A 39 -7.71 -13.26 -8.94
C ASN A 39 -8.75 -14.15 -8.26
N ILE A 40 -9.48 -13.58 -7.29
CA ILE A 40 -10.61 -14.23 -6.63
C ILE A 40 -11.87 -13.44 -7.01
N SER A 41 -12.86 -14.14 -7.55
CA SER A 41 -14.10 -13.55 -8.05
C SER A 41 -15.32 -14.31 -7.51
N TRP A 42 -16.39 -13.57 -7.20
CA TRP A 42 -17.70 -14.15 -6.88
C TRP A 42 -18.60 -14.00 -8.10
N ALA A 43 -18.95 -15.12 -8.73
CA ALA A 43 -19.87 -15.12 -9.85
C ALA A 43 -21.30 -14.81 -9.36
N LEU A 44 -21.86 -13.71 -9.84
CA LEU A 44 -23.28 -13.37 -9.64
C LEU A 44 -24.16 -13.90 -10.78
N VAL A 45 -23.57 -14.04 -11.96
CA VAL A 45 -24.14 -14.63 -13.16
C VAL A 45 -22.98 -15.10 -14.04
N ALA A 46 -23.15 -16.22 -14.74
CA ALA A 46 -22.16 -16.71 -15.69
C ALA A 46 -22.85 -17.42 -16.86
N GLY A 47 -22.51 -17.04 -18.08
CA GLY A 47 -22.95 -17.75 -19.29
C GLY A 47 -22.25 -19.11 -19.40
N SER A 48 -22.85 -20.05 -20.15
CA SER A 48 -22.36 -21.43 -20.29
C SER A 48 -20.93 -21.55 -20.83
N THR A 49 -20.47 -20.57 -21.61
CA THR A 49 -19.09 -20.51 -22.11
C THR A 49 -18.04 -20.29 -21.02
N PHE A 50 -18.43 -19.78 -19.85
CA PHE A 50 -17.56 -19.55 -18.70
C PHE A 50 -17.77 -20.58 -17.58
N GLN A 51 -18.48 -21.68 -17.87
CA GLN A 51 -18.78 -22.72 -16.90
C GLN A 51 -17.83 -23.91 -17.03
N THR A 52 -17.49 -24.52 -15.90
CA THR A 52 -16.69 -25.76 -15.83
C THR A 52 -17.09 -26.62 -14.63
N THR A 53 -16.39 -27.73 -14.37
CA THR A 53 -16.61 -28.56 -13.18
C THR A 53 -15.98 -27.92 -11.94
N ALA A 54 -16.64 -28.05 -10.79
CA ALA A 54 -16.07 -27.58 -9.52
C ALA A 54 -14.99 -28.52 -8.99
N GLY A 55 -14.12 -28.00 -8.12
CA GLY A 55 -13.21 -28.80 -7.30
C GLY A 55 -11.89 -29.18 -7.98
N ALA A 56 -11.63 -28.69 -9.19
CA ALA A 56 -10.39 -28.96 -9.93
C ALA A 56 -9.87 -27.72 -10.66
N TRP A 57 -8.55 -27.63 -10.80
CA TRP A 57 -7.94 -26.61 -11.64
C TRP A 57 -8.15 -26.93 -13.13
N GLN A 58 -8.57 -25.92 -13.88
CA GLN A 58 -8.84 -26.00 -15.31
C GLN A 58 -8.07 -24.91 -16.06
N THR A 59 -7.55 -25.24 -17.25
CA THR A 59 -6.92 -24.27 -18.15
C THR A 59 -8.00 -23.44 -18.86
N GLY A 60 -7.94 -22.12 -18.74
CA GLY A 60 -8.92 -21.20 -19.34
C GLY A 60 -9.62 -20.32 -18.32
N LEU A 61 -10.44 -19.38 -18.81
CA LEU A 61 -11.22 -18.45 -18.01
C LEU A 61 -12.60 -19.05 -17.69
N PHE A 62 -12.73 -19.64 -16.50
CA PHE A 62 -13.99 -20.18 -16.02
C PHE A 62 -14.33 -19.51 -14.69
N LEU A 63 -15.59 -19.14 -14.54
CA LEU A 63 -16.07 -18.31 -13.43
C LEU A 63 -17.05 -19.05 -12.52
N ALA A 64 -17.75 -20.05 -13.05
CA ALA A 64 -18.78 -20.78 -12.30
C ALA A 64 -18.98 -22.20 -12.82
N THR A 65 -19.92 -22.93 -12.23
CA THR A 65 -20.43 -24.19 -12.76
C THR A 65 -21.78 -23.95 -13.43
N SER A 66 -22.39 -25.01 -13.98
CA SER A 66 -23.77 -24.98 -14.44
C SER A 66 -24.81 -24.76 -13.35
N ASN A 67 -24.45 -24.88 -12.06
CA ASN A 67 -25.35 -24.64 -10.94
C ASN A 67 -25.47 -23.15 -10.57
N GLN A 68 -24.73 -22.27 -11.24
CA GLN A 68 -24.74 -20.83 -10.96
C GLN A 68 -26.14 -20.24 -11.17
N VAL A 69 -26.73 -19.73 -10.10
CA VAL A 69 -27.99 -18.97 -10.15
C VAL A 69 -27.73 -17.60 -10.77
N ASN A 70 -28.71 -17.10 -11.54
CA ASN A 70 -28.67 -15.75 -12.07
C ASN A 70 -29.12 -14.74 -11.01
N ALA A 71 -28.18 -14.15 -10.27
CA ALA A 71 -28.51 -13.17 -9.24
C ALA A 71 -29.10 -11.86 -9.80
N THR A 72 -29.13 -11.66 -11.12
CA THR A 72 -29.68 -10.46 -11.76
C THR A 72 -31.05 -10.69 -12.42
N ASP A 73 -31.68 -11.85 -12.23
CA ASP A 73 -32.98 -12.16 -12.84
C ASP A 73 -34.16 -11.43 -12.17
N ASN A 74 -33.98 -10.91 -10.97
CA ASN A 74 -35.00 -10.21 -10.20
C ASN A 74 -34.43 -8.97 -9.50
N LYS A 75 -35.18 -7.86 -9.54
CA LYS A 75 -34.84 -6.60 -8.86
C LYS A 75 -34.76 -6.73 -7.34
N ALA A 76 -35.41 -7.74 -6.77
CA ALA A 76 -35.39 -8.01 -5.34
C ALA A 76 -34.16 -8.82 -4.87
N ASN A 77 -33.34 -9.32 -5.78
CA ASN A 77 -32.13 -10.05 -5.42
C ASN A 77 -31.08 -9.09 -4.86
N ASN A 78 -30.46 -9.47 -3.74
CA ASN A 78 -29.40 -8.71 -3.10
C ASN A 78 -28.18 -9.60 -2.92
N PHE A 79 -26.99 -9.08 -3.24
CA PHE A 79 -25.72 -9.73 -2.94
C PHE A 79 -24.94 -8.87 -1.94
N ARG A 80 -24.54 -9.47 -0.82
CA ARG A 80 -23.76 -8.81 0.23
C ARG A 80 -22.61 -9.72 0.64
N LEU A 81 -21.43 -9.14 0.78
CA LEU A 81 -20.22 -9.84 1.19
C LEU A 81 -19.53 -9.00 2.26
N ALA A 82 -19.04 -9.65 3.32
CA ALA A 82 -18.34 -8.97 4.41
C ALA A 82 -17.30 -9.91 5.03
N LYS A 83 -16.30 -9.32 5.70
CA LYS A 83 -15.26 -10.04 6.45
C LYS A 83 -14.53 -11.11 5.60
N VAL A 84 -14.19 -10.75 4.37
CA VAL A 84 -13.44 -11.61 3.45
C VAL A 84 -12.00 -11.73 3.93
N LYS A 85 -11.52 -12.95 4.07
CA LYS A 85 -10.14 -13.25 4.46
C LYS A 85 -9.61 -14.39 3.60
N PHE A 86 -8.41 -14.22 3.10
CA PHE A 86 -7.66 -15.25 2.39
C PHE A 86 -6.36 -15.51 3.17
N GLU A 87 -6.14 -16.76 3.57
CA GLU A 87 -4.98 -17.12 4.39
C GLU A 87 -4.45 -18.50 3.99
N LEU A 88 -3.15 -18.69 4.19
CA LEU A 88 -2.50 -19.98 3.96
C LEU A 88 -2.83 -20.93 5.12
N GLY A 89 -3.31 -22.12 4.78
CA GLY A 89 -3.54 -23.19 5.76
C GLY A 89 -4.75 -24.04 5.40
N GLN A 90 -4.98 -25.08 6.20
CA GLN A 90 -6.14 -25.96 6.05
C GLN A 90 -7.29 -25.60 7.00
N VAL A 91 -7.09 -24.60 7.87
CA VAL A 91 -8.07 -24.16 8.87
C VAL A 91 -8.30 -22.67 8.69
N ALA A 92 -9.55 -22.28 8.45
CA ALA A 92 -9.96 -20.88 8.45
C ALA A 92 -9.88 -20.35 9.88
N THR A 93 -8.99 -19.39 10.12
CA THR A 93 -8.86 -18.75 11.42
C THR A 93 -9.82 -17.56 11.50
N PRO A 94 -10.27 -17.16 12.71
CA PRO A 94 -11.24 -16.09 12.86
C PRO A 94 -10.83 -14.80 12.15
N PHE A 95 -11.82 -14.03 11.68
CA PHE A 95 -11.58 -12.68 11.22
C PHE A 95 -11.28 -11.81 12.43
N VAL A 96 -10.02 -11.45 12.63
CA VAL A 96 -9.59 -10.53 13.68
C VAL A 96 -9.53 -9.14 13.06
N ALA A 97 -10.38 -8.23 13.54
CA ALA A 97 -10.24 -6.82 13.21
C ALA A 97 -8.92 -6.34 13.81
N VAL A 98 -7.99 -5.95 12.94
CA VAL A 98 -6.76 -5.28 13.35
C VAL A 98 -7.15 -3.86 13.76
N ASP A 99 -6.68 -3.40 14.91
CA ASP A 99 -6.91 -2.01 15.30
C ASP A 99 -6.23 -1.07 14.30
N TYR A 100 -6.75 0.16 14.20
CA TYR A 100 -6.26 1.12 13.21
C TYR A 100 -4.75 1.38 13.34
N GLU A 101 -4.23 1.41 14.57
CA GLU A 101 -2.81 1.69 14.84
C GLU A 101 -1.90 0.56 14.35
N GLN A 102 -2.30 -0.70 14.54
CA GLN A 102 -1.58 -1.87 14.03
C GLN A 102 -1.63 -1.92 12.50
N GLU A 103 -2.75 -1.56 11.88
CA GLU A 103 -2.84 -1.52 10.42
C GLU A 103 -2.02 -0.38 9.85
N LEU A 104 -2.09 0.81 10.45
CA LEU A 104 -1.23 1.94 10.11
C LEU A 104 0.24 1.57 10.24
N ALA A 105 0.63 0.88 11.31
CA ALA A 105 1.99 0.40 11.51
C ALA A 105 2.42 -0.60 10.43
N ARG A 106 1.52 -1.49 9.99
CA ARG A 106 1.77 -2.40 8.87
C ARG A 106 1.97 -1.63 7.56
N CYS A 107 1.08 -0.69 7.24
CA CYS A 107 1.21 0.18 6.07
C CYS A 107 2.51 0.99 6.10
N GLN A 108 2.90 1.51 7.26
CA GLN A 108 4.13 2.31 7.45
C GLN A 108 5.41 1.53 7.18
N ARG A 109 5.38 0.19 7.19
CA ARG A 109 6.52 -0.64 6.73
C ARG A 109 6.74 -0.57 5.22
N TYR A 110 5.73 -0.19 4.44
CA TYR A 110 5.77 -0.11 2.98
C TYR A 110 5.80 1.33 2.49
N TYR A 111 5.10 2.24 3.16
CA TYR A 111 5.02 3.64 2.77
C TYR A 111 4.95 4.56 3.99
N GLU A 112 5.80 5.58 4.02
CA GLU A 112 5.72 6.66 5.00
C GLU A 112 5.83 8.01 4.32
N LYS A 113 5.17 9.02 4.89
CA LYS A 113 5.32 10.42 4.52
C LYS A 113 5.35 11.29 5.77
N SER A 114 5.98 12.45 5.67
CA SER A 114 5.99 13.42 6.76
C SER A 114 4.69 14.22 6.88
N TYR A 115 3.92 14.30 5.79
CA TYR A 115 2.57 14.87 5.77
C TYR A 115 1.57 14.09 6.62
N ASP A 116 0.50 14.77 7.04
CA ASP A 116 -0.66 14.12 7.63
C ASP A 116 -1.25 13.04 6.70
N PRO A 117 -1.86 11.96 7.24
CA PRO A 117 -2.31 10.82 6.45
C PRO A 117 -3.21 11.17 5.26
N ILE A 118 -4.06 12.19 5.38
CA ILE A 118 -5.00 12.61 4.33
C ILE A 118 -4.43 13.64 3.34
N VAL A 119 -3.24 14.20 3.61
CA VAL A 119 -2.64 15.27 2.79
C VAL A 119 -1.74 14.65 1.73
N ASN A 120 -1.93 15.00 0.47
CA ASN A 120 -1.12 14.46 -0.62
C ASN A 120 0.32 15.02 -0.59
N PRO A 121 1.35 14.21 -0.89
CA PRO A 121 2.69 14.74 -1.09
C PRO A 121 2.73 15.83 -2.16
N GLY A 122 3.56 16.86 -1.94
CA GLY A 122 3.62 18.04 -2.81
C GLY A 122 2.53 19.09 -2.53
N THR A 123 1.74 18.94 -1.45
CA THR A 123 0.84 20.00 -0.99
C THR A 123 1.64 21.11 -0.33
N ASN A 124 1.32 22.38 -0.63
CA ASN A 124 1.88 23.54 0.06
C ASN A 124 1.37 23.61 1.50
N THR A 125 2.19 23.22 2.48
CA THR A 125 1.81 23.20 3.90
C THR A 125 3.03 23.21 4.80
N ALA A 126 2.93 23.87 5.95
CA ALA A 126 3.94 23.81 7.01
C ALA A 126 3.80 22.57 7.93
N VAL A 127 2.66 21.86 7.85
CA VAL A 127 2.30 20.80 8.81
C VAL A 127 3.01 19.49 8.48
N GLY A 128 3.90 19.04 9.37
CA GLY A 128 4.66 17.80 9.20
C GLY A 128 6.03 18.00 8.52
N LEU A 129 6.51 19.24 8.41
CA LEU A 129 7.87 19.50 7.95
C LEU A 129 8.91 18.99 8.95
N VAL A 130 9.94 18.38 8.39
CA VAL A 130 11.22 18.20 9.08
C VAL A 130 11.96 19.52 8.94
N SER A 131 12.39 20.13 10.05
CA SER A 131 13.09 21.41 10.01
C SER A 131 14.23 21.53 11.02
N LEU A 132 15.22 22.35 10.67
CA LEU A 132 16.33 22.75 11.51
C LEU A 132 16.58 24.25 11.30
N SER A 133 16.75 24.99 12.39
CA SER A 133 17.14 26.40 12.35
C SER A 133 18.34 26.64 13.27
N VAL A 134 19.38 27.28 12.74
CA VAL A 134 20.60 27.63 13.46
C VAL A 134 20.98 29.07 13.15
N SER A 135 21.25 29.87 14.17
CA SER A 135 21.63 31.29 14.04
C SER A 135 22.95 31.58 14.75
N GLY A 136 23.61 32.67 14.35
CA GLY A 136 24.85 33.12 15.00
C GLY A 136 26.10 32.38 14.51
N ILE A 137 26.05 31.88 13.27
CA ILE A 137 27.16 31.18 12.61
C ILE A 137 27.90 32.13 11.66
N ALA A 138 29.08 31.72 11.19
CA ALA A 138 29.86 32.48 10.23
C ALA A 138 29.10 32.66 8.90
N ASN A 139 29.28 33.79 8.21
CA ASN A 139 28.75 33.97 6.86
C ASN A 139 29.55 33.12 5.86
N ALA A 140 29.11 31.88 5.66
CA ALA A 140 29.75 30.90 4.81
C ALA A 140 28.70 29.99 4.15
N VAL A 141 29.09 29.30 3.07
CA VAL A 141 28.27 28.23 2.48
C VAL A 141 28.25 27.06 3.46
N HIS A 142 27.05 26.53 3.71
CA HIS A 142 26.87 25.41 4.65
C HIS A 142 26.20 24.24 3.97
N ILE A 143 26.68 23.04 4.29
CA ILE A 143 25.99 21.79 3.96
C ILE A 143 25.21 21.39 5.20
N VAL A 144 23.90 21.26 5.05
CA VAL A 144 23.00 20.90 6.14
C VAL A 144 22.48 19.50 5.89
N LYS A 145 22.73 18.62 6.86
CA LYS A 145 22.36 17.21 6.84
C LYS A 145 21.37 16.94 7.96
N ILE A 146 20.16 16.51 7.62
CA ILE A 146 19.14 16.16 8.60
C ILE A 146 18.86 14.66 8.53
N PRO A 147 19.18 13.88 9.58
CA PRO A 147 18.79 12.48 9.65
C PRO A 147 17.29 12.36 9.89
N VAL A 148 16.61 11.64 9.02
CA VAL A 148 15.20 11.26 9.13
C VAL A 148 15.15 9.81 9.61
N LEU A 149 14.60 9.61 10.80
CA LEU A 149 14.27 8.28 11.33
C LEU A 149 12.86 7.92 10.90
N PHE A 150 12.69 6.74 10.33
CA PHE A 150 11.36 6.24 9.98
C PHE A 150 10.61 5.80 11.24
N LYS A 151 9.30 6.02 11.26
CA LYS A 151 8.43 5.62 12.38
C LYS A 151 8.53 4.12 12.67
N ILE A 152 8.67 3.33 11.60
CA ILE A 152 8.84 1.87 11.64
C ILE A 152 9.85 1.47 10.57
N ASN A 153 10.69 0.48 10.92
CA ASN A 153 11.62 -0.15 9.98
C ASN A 153 10.88 -0.61 8.72
N LYS A 154 11.36 -0.12 7.57
CA LYS A 154 10.82 -0.46 6.25
C LYS A 154 11.09 -1.91 5.90
N ARG A 155 10.25 -2.46 5.03
CA ARG A 155 10.39 -3.83 4.54
C ARG A 155 11.71 -4.04 3.79
N VAL A 156 12.11 -3.05 3.01
CA VAL A 156 13.37 -2.95 2.27
C VAL A 156 13.85 -1.50 2.33
N ALA A 157 15.12 -1.24 2.03
CA ALA A 157 15.62 0.14 1.92
C ALA A 157 14.71 0.93 0.95
N PRO A 158 14.06 2.02 1.41
CA PRO A 158 13.06 2.71 0.61
C PRO A 158 13.70 3.65 -0.42
N THR A 159 12.96 3.93 -1.48
CA THR A 159 13.17 5.12 -2.31
C THR A 159 12.58 6.33 -1.57
N VAL A 160 13.42 7.32 -1.31
CA VAL A 160 13.03 8.54 -0.58
C VAL A 160 12.98 9.71 -1.55
N LEU A 161 11.98 10.57 -1.40
CA LEU A 161 11.85 11.81 -2.16
C LEU A 161 11.49 12.95 -1.22
N ALA A 162 12.31 14.00 -1.22
CA ALA A 162 12.05 15.24 -0.49
C ALA A 162 11.14 16.18 -1.29
N TYR A 163 10.42 17.04 -0.58
CA TYR A 163 9.64 18.13 -1.17
C TYR A 163 9.90 19.39 -0.36
N SER A 164 9.98 20.55 -1.01
CA SER A 164 9.90 21.82 -0.30
C SER A 164 8.54 21.99 0.38
N GLU A 165 8.42 22.97 1.27
CA GLU A 165 7.16 23.43 1.86
C GLU A 165 6.16 23.78 0.77
N ALA A 166 6.60 24.42 -0.32
CA ALA A 166 5.77 24.76 -1.46
C ALA A 166 5.33 23.54 -2.30
N GLY A 167 5.90 22.35 -2.03
CA GLY A 167 5.56 21.10 -2.69
C GLY A 167 6.42 20.75 -3.90
N THR A 168 7.49 21.49 -4.16
CA THR A 168 8.41 21.20 -5.26
C THR A 168 9.19 19.93 -4.94
N SER A 169 9.10 18.92 -5.81
CA SER A 169 9.79 17.64 -5.63
C SER A 169 11.30 17.78 -5.75
N ASP A 170 12.02 16.94 -5.01
CA ASP A 170 13.49 16.87 -4.98
C ASP A 170 14.14 18.19 -4.52
N ARG A 171 13.43 18.90 -3.64
CA ARG A 171 13.87 20.17 -3.06
C ARG A 171 13.83 20.14 -1.54
N VAL A 172 14.72 20.93 -0.97
CA VAL A 172 14.73 21.33 0.44
C VAL A 172 14.70 22.85 0.50
N ASP A 173 13.92 23.40 1.41
CA ASP A 173 13.93 24.83 1.71
C ASP A 173 15.20 25.19 2.44
N MET A 174 15.84 26.27 2.02
CA MET A 174 17.03 26.84 2.63
C MET A 174 16.84 28.35 2.81
N THR A 175 17.72 29.02 3.56
CA THR A 175 17.64 30.47 3.80
C THR A 175 17.65 31.27 2.49
N GLY A 176 18.43 30.82 1.50
CA GLY A 176 18.50 31.39 0.15
C GLY A 176 17.40 30.93 -0.82
N GLY A 177 16.39 30.19 -0.36
CA GLY A 177 15.34 29.57 -1.18
C GLY A 177 15.55 28.09 -1.43
N GLU A 178 14.73 27.48 -2.29
CA GLU A 178 14.77 26.04 -2.56
C GLU A 178 16.11 25.60 -3.17
N LYS A 179 16.68 24.50 -2.65
CA LYS A 179 17.90 23.86 -3.16
C LYS A 179 17.64 22.39 -3.46
N ASN A 180 18.49 21.78 -4.28
CA ASN A 180 18.39 20.35 -4.59
C ASN A 180 18.55 19.51 -3.30
N ALA A 181 17.68 18.52 -3.14
CA ALA A 181 17.84 17.52 -2.11
C ALA A 181 18.94 16.52 -2.50
N SER A 182 19.68 16.02 -1.52
CA SER A 182 20.60 14.88 -1.65
C SER A 182 20.27 13.85 -0.58
N TYR A 183 20.39 12.56 -0.91
CA TYR A 183 19.98 11.46 -0.03
C TYR A 183 21.19 10.58 0.27
N ASN A 184 21.59 10.53 1.53
CA ASN A 184 22.75 9.79 2.00
C ASN A 184 22.34 8.73 3.02
N ASN A 185 23.16 7.68 3.15
CA ASN A 185 23.03 6.67 4.22
C ASN A 185 21.62 6.04 4.33
N ALA A 186 20.92 5.87 3.21
CA ALA A 186 19.58 5.29 3.20
C ALA A 186 19.61 3.82 3.66
N GLY A 187 18.80 3.51 4.67
CA GLY A 187 18.62 2.16 5.21
C GLY A 187 17.17 1.94 5.63
N VAL A 188 16.85 0.72 6.09
CA VAL A 188 15.48 0.39 6.50
C VAL A 188 14.95 1.21 7.68
N GLY A 189 15.83 1.81 8.49
CA GLY A 189 15.45 2.60 9.67
C GLY A 189 15.48 4.12 9.47
N GLY A 190 16.04 4.61 8.36
CA GLY A 190 16.15 6.04 8.12
C GLY A 190 17.01 6.41 6.92
N VAL A 191 17.16 7.71 6.72
CA VAL A 191 17.91 8.33 5.62
C VAL A 191 18.43 9.68 6.08
N GLU A 192 19.57 10.13 5.58
CA GLU A 192 20.03 11.51 5.75
C GLU A 192 19.62 12.31 4.51
N ILE A 193 18.87 13.39 4.70
CA ILE A 193 18.51 14.33 3.63
C ILE A 193 19.33 15.59 3.79
N GLU A 194 19.98 16.00 2.71
CA GLU A 194 20.96 17.07 2.67
C GLU A 194 20.56 18.16 1.66
N GLY A 195 20.94 19.40 1.95
CA GLY A 195 21.11 20.42 0.92
C GLY A 195 22.21 21.42 1.29
N THR A 196 22.59 22.23 0.30
CA THR A 196 23.66 23.24 0.43
C THR A 196 23.05 24.63 0.42
N ASP A 197 23.13 25.35 1.54
CA ASP A 197 22.66 26.73 1.67
C ASP A 197 23.69 27.73 1.13
N ASP A 198 23.23 28.92 0.77
CA ASP A 198 24.09 30.02 0.37
C ASP A 198 24.84 30.60 1.59
N ALA A 199 25.76 31.54 1.35
CA ALA A 199 26.51 32.19 2.41
C ALA A 199 25.61 33.02 3.34
N ALA A 200 25.33 32.51 4.54
CA ALA A 200 24.40 33.11 5.49
C ALA A 200 24.89 33.01 6.94
N THR A 201 24.44 33.93 7.79
CA THR A 201 24.70 33.92 9.25
C THR A 201 23.59 33.20 10.04
N THR A 202 22.58 32.71 9.32
CA THR A 202 21.47 31.89 9.80
C THR A 202 21.20 30.84 8.74
N ILE A 203 20.92 29.62 9.18
CA ILE A 203 20.47 28.50 8.36
C ILE A 203 19.05 28.18 8.78
N GLN A 204 18.14 28.12 7.82
CA GLN A 204 16.83 27.52 7.99
C GLN A 204 16.68 26.44 6.93
N THR A 205 16.65 25.19 7.35
CA THR A 205 16.43 24.05 6.46
C THR A 205 15.11 23.41 6.79
N ALA A 206 14.28 23.19 5.78
CA ALA A 206 13.03 22.47 5.95
C ALA A 206 12.70 21.63 4.72
N PHE A 207 12.02 20.50 4.93
CA PHE A 207 11.43 19.73 3.83
C PHE A 207 10.35 18.78 4.35
N HIS A 208 9.51 18.33 3.43
CA HIS A 208 8.74 17.11 3.56
C HIS A 208 9.46 15.93 2.92
N PHE A 209 9.01 14.70 3.22
CA PHE A 209 9.50 13.52 2.52
C PHE A 209 8.41 12.47 2.30
N THR A 210 8.63 11.61 1.30
CA THR A 210 8.02 10.29 1.19
C THR A 210 9.10 9.21 1.20
N ALA A 211 8.78 8.02 1.69
CA ALA A 211 9.63 6.84 1.70
C ALA A 211 8.80 5.63 1.23
N ILE A 212 9.12 5.12 0.04
CA ILE A 212 8.40 4.02 -0.62
C ILE A 212 9.29 2.78 -0.61
N SER A 213 8.76 1.67 -0.10
CA SER A 213 9.43 0.37 0.01
C SER A 213 8.55 -0.78 -0.53
N GLU A 214 7.67 -0.41 -1.46
CA GLU A 214 6.94 -1.33 -2.33
C GLU A 214 7.85 -1.72 -3.52
N LEU A 215 7.79 -2.99 -3.93
CA LEU A 215 8.53 -3.51 -5.09
C LEU A 215 7.82 -3.17 -6.39
#